data_AF-A0A954QT77-F1
#
_entry.id   AF-A0A954QT77-F1
#
_cell.length_a   1.000
_cell.length_b   1.000
_cell.length_c   1.000
_cell.angle_alpha   90.00
_cell.angle_beta   90.00
_cell.angle_gamma   90.00
#
_symmetry.space_group_name_H-M   'P 1'
#
loop_
_entity.id
_entity.type
_entity.pdbx_description
1 polymer ?
#
loop_
_entity_poly.entity_id
_entity_poly.type
_entity_poly.pdbx_seq_one_letter_code
_entity_poly.pdbx_strand_id
1 'polypeptide(L)'
;MAYPQTLEVFSQLKPGDRVELQHEVKVGFRSWNTTTVGTVVRTERRRHALHFNRNFDDKVFSDVIVLRRDSGELTTVTLDEFSDLRKLGE
;
A
#
# COMPACT_ATOMS: atom_id res chain seq x y z
N MET A 1 13.23 -1.32 -2.25
CA MET A 1 13.25 -2.79 -2.44
C MET A 1 12.72 -3.11 -3.82
N ALA A 2 13.03 -4.27 -4.39
CA ALA A 2 12.30 -4.70 -5.58
C ALA A 2 10.87 -5.10 -5.20
N TYR A 3 9.92 -4.86 -6.10
CA TYR A 3 8.49 -5.03 -5.81
C TYR A 3 8.09 -6.45 -5.32
N PRO A 4 8.68 -7.56 -5.81
CA PRO A 4 8.39 -8.88 -5.26
C PRO A 4 8.66 -9.01 -3.77
N GLN A 5 9.75 -8.40 -3.27
CA GLN A 5 10.09 -8.39 -1.85
C GLN A 5 9.07 -7.58 -1.04
N THR A 6 8.59 -6.46 -1.58
CA THR A 6 7.48 -5.69 -0.99
C THR A 6 6.23 -6.56 -0.82
N LEU A 7 5.89 -7.38 -1.81
CA LEU A 7 4.73 -8.28 -1.75
C LEU A 7 4.94 -9.44 -0.76
N GLU A 8 6.16 -9.97 -0.64
CA GLU A 8 6.50 -10.95 0.39
C GLU A 8 6.28 -10.37 1.79
N VAL A 9 6.77 -9.17 2.07
CA VAL A 9 6.54 -8.46 3.34
C VAL A 9 5.05 -8.24 3.56
N PHE A 10 4.32 -7.75 2.55
CA PHE A 10 2.88 -7.52 2.62
C PHE A 10 2.11 -8.80 3.02
N SER A 11 2.47 -9.94 2.42
CA SER A 11 1.81 -11.23 2.68
C SER A 11 1.96 -11.72 4.13
N GLN A 12 2.95 -11.20 4.86
CA GLN A 12 3.26 -11.57 6.24
C GLN A 12 2.71 -10.57 7.27
N LEU A 13 2.14 -9.45 6.84
CA LEU A 13 1.61 -8.42 7.73
C LEU A 13 0.39 -8.91 8.51
N LYS A 14 0.36 -8.54 9.79
CA LYS A 14 -0.75 -8.78 10.72
C LYS A 14 -1.21 -7.45 11.32
N PRO A 15 -2.50 -7.33 11.70
CA PRO A 15 -2.94 -6.22 12.54
C PRO A 15 -2.04 -6.07 13.78
N GLY A 16 -1.60 -4.84 14.06
CA GLY A 16 -0.66 -4.53 15.14
C GLY A 16 0.78 -4.35 14.68
N ASP A 17 1.17 -4.87 13.51
CA ASP A 17 2.52 -4.70 12.98
C ASP A 17 2.83 -3.22 12.72
N ARG A 18 4.01 -2.76 13.15
CA ARG A 18 4.51 -1.43 12.80
C ARG A 18 5.27 -1.48 11.49
N VAL A 19 4.90 -0.60 10.54
CA VAL A 19 5.50 -0.56 9.20
C VAL A 19 5.89 0.84 8.78
N GLU A 20 6.88 0.90 7.91
CA GLU A 20 7.25 2.05 7.11
C GLU A 20 7.04 1.73 5.63
N LEU A 21 6.29 2.59 4.95
CA LEU A 21 6.02 2.50 3.52
C LEU A 21 6.53 3.77 2.84
N GLN A 22 7.50 3.60 1.95
CA GLN A 22 7.90 4.65 1.03
C GLN A 22 7.14 4.45 -0.29
N HIS A 23 6.57 5.53 -0.83
CA HIS A 23 5.92 5.51 -2.14
C HIS A 23 6.28 6.75 -2.96
N GLU A 24 6.21 6.61 -4.28
CA GLU A 24 6.37 7.74 -5.20
C GLU A 24 5.05 8.49 -5.35
N VAL A 25 5.10 9.81 -5.20
CA VAL A 25 4.00 10.71 -5.55
C VAL A 25 4.37 11.40 -6.85
N LYS A 26 3.48 11.27 -7.84
CA LYS A 26 3.63 11.90 -9.15
C LYS A 26 2.53 12.94 -9.38
N VAL A 27 2.93 14.19 -9.60
CA VAL A 27 2.03 15.30 -9.92
C VAL A 27 2.52 16.00 -11.18
N GLY A 28 1.79 15.80 -12.28
CA GLY A 28 2.19 16.25 -13.61
C GLY A 28 3.55 15.65 -14.02
N PHE A 29 4.54 16.52 -14.26
CA PHE A 29 5.91 16.13 -14.62
C PHE A 29 6.86 16.02 -13.42
N ARG A 30 6.37 16.20 -12.19
CA ARG A 30 7.19 16.11 -10.98
C ARG A 30 6.90 14.79 -10.28
N SER A 31 7.96 14.15 -9.79
CA SER A 31 7.85 13.03 -8.86
C SER A 31 8.73 13.26 -7.63
N TRP A 32 8.27 12.75 -6.50
CA TRP A 32 9.03 12.73 -5.25
C TRP A 32 8.61 11.53 -4.42
N ASN A 33 9.50 11.02 -3.58
CA ASN A 33 9.17 9.97 -2.63
C ASN A 33 8.64 10.56 -1.32
N THR A 34 7.67 9.90 -0.72
CA THR A 34 7.18 10.22 0.62
C THR A 34 7.10 8.96 1.48
N THR A 35 7.23 9.13 2.79
CA THR A 35 7.29 8.04 3.75
C THR A 35 6.09 8.09 4.68
N THR A 36 5.38 6.97 4.75
CA THR A 36 4.23 6.75 5.63
C THR A 36 4.56 5.65 6.62
N VAL A 37 4.73 6.04 7.89
CA VAL A 37 4.87 5.13 9.01
C VAL A 37 3.53 4.97 9.73
N GLY A 38 3.19 3.74 10.13
CA GLY A 38 1.96 3.50 10.89
C GLY A 38 1.86 2.06 11.37
N THR A 39 0.84 1.79 12.17
CA THR A 39 0.48 0.46 12.64
C THR A 39 -0.58 -0.15 11.74
N VAL A 40 -0.36 -1.38 11.28
CA VAL A 40 -1.31 -2.10 10.43
C VAL A 40 -2.61 -2.34 11.21
N VAL A 41 -3.73 -1.91 10.63
CA VAL A 41 -5.07 -2.22 11.12
C VAL A 41 -5.61 -3.45 10.41
N ARG A 42 -5.43 -3.53 9.08
CA ARG A 42 -5.72 -4.69 8.25
C ARG A 42 -5.10 -4.53 6.86
N THR A 43 -5.01 -5.65 6.14
CA THR A 43 -4.66 -5.70 4.73
C THR A 43 -5.86 -6.19 3.91
N GLU A 44 -5.97 -5.74 2.67
CA GLU A 44 -7.05 -6.11 1.75
C GLU A 44 -6.49 -6.30 0.34
N ARG A 45 -6.98 -7.32 -0.38
CA ARG A 45 -6.86 -7.38 -1.84
C ARG A 45 -8.16 -6.89 -2.45
N ARG A 46 -8.20 -5.61 -2.79
CA ARG A 46 -9.43 -4.93 -3.20
C ARG A 46 -9.61 -5.02 -4.70
N ARG A 47 -10.80 -5.47 -5.13
CA ARG A 47 -11.17 -5.41 -6.55
C ARG A 47 -11.47 -3.97 -6.92
N HIS A 48 -10.72 -3.45 -7.88
CA HIS A 48 -10.98 -2.18 -8.52
C HIS A 48 -11.50 -2.48 -9.93
N ALA A 49 -12.73 -2.07 -10.19
CA ALA A 49 -13.16 -1.82 -11.55
C ALA A 49 -13.03 -0.31 -11.78
N LEU A 50 -12.64 0.09 -12.99
CA LEU A 50 -12.97 1.43 -13.44
C LEU A 50 -14.50 1.62 -13.30
N HIS A 51 -14.95 2.84 -12.99
CA HIS A 51 -16.38 3.18 -12.86
C HIS A 51 -17.22 2.79 -14.09
N PHE A 52 -16.57 2.43 -15.20
CA PHE A 52 -17.17 1.94 -16.43
C PHE A 52 -16.61 0.56 -16.79
N ASN A 53 -17.51 -0.38 -17.12
CA ASN A 53 -17.17 -1.74 -17.54
C ASN A 53 -16.62 -1.72 -18.99
N ARG A 54 -15.33 -1.42 -19.14
CA ARG A 54 -14.66 -1.32 -20.46
C ARG A 54 -14.35 -2.69 -21.07
N ASN A 55 -14.22 -3.73 -20.23
CA ASN A 55 -14.04 -5.11 -20.64
C ASN A 55 -14.57 -6.04 -19.52
N PHE A 56 -15.31 -7.08 -19.89
CA PHE A 56 -15.99 -7.98 -18.95
C PHE A 56 -15.03 -8.76 -18.04
N ASP A 57 -13.77 -8.93 -18.47
CA ASP A 57 -12.73 -9.63 -17.74
C ASP A 57 -11.71 -8.70 -17.07
N ASP A 58 -11.98 -7.40 -17.01
CA ASP A 58 -11.10 -6.45 -16.33
C ASP A 58 -11.24 -6.57 -14.81
N LYS A 59 -10.55 -7.55 -14.25
CA LYS A 59 -10.41 -7.74 -12.80
C LYS A 59 -9.08 -7.16 -12.35
N VAL A 60 -9.02 -5.83 -12.23
CA VAL A 60 -7.88 -5.20 -11.55
C VAL A 60 -8.07 -5.36 -10.05
N PHE A 61 -7.05 -5.89 -9.39
CA PHE A 61 -6.99 -5.92 -7.94
C PHE A 61 -5.81 -5.06 -7.50
N SER A 62 -5.96 -4.43 -6.34
CA SER A 62 -4.88 -3.72 -5.68
C SER A 62 -4.71 -4.25 -4.28
N ASP A 63 -3.45 -4.39 -3.88
CA ASP A 63 -3.08 -4.73 -2.51
C ASP A 63 -3.06 -3.44 -1.69
N VAL A 64 -3.81 -3.45 -0.59
CA VAL A 64 -4.12 -2.26 0.20
C VAL A 64 -3.80 -2.52 1.66
N ILE A 65 -3.16 -1.54 2.31
CA ILE A 65 -2.90 -1.55 3.75
C ILE A 65 -3.67 -0.41 4.39
N VAL A 66 -4.48 -0.71 5.40
CA VAL A 66 -5.07 0.29 6.28
C VAL A 66 -4.14 0.47 7.46
N LEU A 67 -3.61 1.69 7.63
CA LEU A 67 -2.67 2.05 8.68
C LEU A 67 -3.31 3.02 9.66
N ARG A 68 -3.01 2.85 10.95
CA ARG A 68 -3.20 3.87 11.97
C ARG A 68 -1.89 4.63 12.16
N ARG A 69 -1.92 5.94 11.94
CA ARG A 69 -0.79 6.86 12.15
C ARG A 69 -0.61 7.12 13.64
N ASP A 70 0.51 7.72 14.02
CA ASP A 70 0.79 8.09 15.43
C ASP A 70 -0.18 9.13 15.98
N SER A 71 -0.76 9.96 15.10
CA SER A 71 -1.83 10.89 15.43
C SER A 71 -3.17 10.19 15.75
N GLY A 72 -3.28 8.87 15.52
CA GLY A 72 -4.51 8.10 15.61
C GLY A 72 -5.33 8.07 14.33
N GLU A 73 -4.99 8.91 13.35
CA GLU A 73 -5.62 8.96 12.02
C GLU A 73 -5.52 7.62 11.30
N LEU A 74 -6.59 7.24 10.60
CA LEU A 74 -6.58 6.11 9.69
C LEU A 74 -6.26 6.58 8.27
N THR A 75 -5.24 5.98 7.67
CA THR A 75 -4.91 6.18 6.26
C THR A 75 -4.93 4.84 5.53
N THR A 76 -5.19 4.88 4.23
CA THR A 76 -5.22 3.71 3.37
C THR A 76 -4.20 3.92 2.28
N VAL A 77 -3.28 2.97 2.11
CA VAL A 77 -2.24 3.04 1.08
C VAL A 77 -2.33 1.83 0.18
N THR A 78 -2.25 2.07 -1.12
CA THR A 78 -2.22 1.06 -2.17
C THR A 78 -0.77 0.81 -2.57
N LEU A 79 -0.41 -0.46 -2.76
CA LEU A 79 0.93 -0.85 -3.22
C LEU A 79 1.02 -0.89 -4.75
N ASP A 80 2.18 -0.51 -5.26
CA ASP A 80 2.57 -0.55 -6.67
C ASP A 80 4.07 -0.86 -6.83
N GLU A 81 4.57 -0.94 -8.06
CA GLU A 81 5.98 -1.25 -8.34
C GLU A 81 7.00 -0.22 -7.82
N PHE A 82 6.54 0.95 -7.37
CA PHE A 82 7.35 2.02 -6.77
C PHE A 82 7.26 2.06 -5.25
N SER A 83 6.58 1.07 -4.65
CA SER A 83 6.38 0.96 -3.21
C SER A 83 7.50 0.14 -2.54
N ASP A 84 8.09 0.69 -1.48
CA ASP A 84 9.05 0.02 -0.61
C ASP A 84 8.47 -0.12 0.80
N LEU A 85 8.12 -1.35 1.18
CA LEU A 85 7.48 -1.69 2.44
C LEU A 85 8.44 -2.41 3.38
N ARG A 86 8.58 -1.90 4.60
CA ARG A 86 9.42 -2.47 5.64
C ARG A 86 8.67 -2.58 6.95
N LYS A 87 8.80 -3.74 7.64
CA LYS A 87 8.40 -3.85 9.05
C LYS A 87 9.45 -3.17 9.92
N LEU A 88 9.02 -2.44 10.94
CA LEU A 88 9.91 -1.72 11.87
C LEU A 88 10.21 -2.50 13.16
N GLY A 89 10.12 -3.83 13.14
CA GLY A 89 10.31 -4.71 14.29
C GLY A 89 9.01 -5.09 15.01
N GLU A 90 9.10 -6.07 15.93
CA GLU A 90 8.14 -6.30 17.03
C GLU A 90 8.40 -5.31 18.17
#